data_AF-A0A090QR29-F1
#
_entry.id   AF-A0A090QR29-F1
#
_cell.length_a   1.000
_cell.length_b   1.000
_cell.length_c   1.000
_cell.angle_alpha   90.00
_cell.angle_beta   90.00
_cell.angle_gamma   90.00
#
_symmetry.space_group_name_H-M   'P 1'
#
loop_
_entity.id
_entity.type
_entity.pdbx_description
1 polymer ?
#
loop_
_entity_poly.entity_id
_entity_poly.type
_entity_poly.pdbx_seq_one_letter_code
_entity_poly.pdbx_strand_id
1 'polypeptide(L)' 'MKAQGFVIYPGKVSSADCFRIGNIGEVYPADIERLLVAIRGAMYWQTQDIDTAVLA' A
#
# COMPACT_ATOMS: atom_id res chain seq x y z
N MET A 1 -8.24 2.38 2.93
CA MET A 1 -7.27 2.57 4.03
C MET A 1 -7.89 2.54 5.43
N LYS A 2 -8.49 3.62 5.96
CA LYS A 2 -9.03 3.60 7.35
C LYS A 2 -10.04 2.48 7.59
N ALA A 3 -10.98 2.28 6.67
CA ALA A 3 -11.96 1.19 6.74
C ALA A 3 -11.33 -0.23 6.64
N GLN A 4 -10.11 -0.33 6.11
CA GLN A 4 -9.33 -1.57 6.05
C GLN A 4 -8.39 -1.71 7.27
N GLY A 5 -8.55 -0.87 8.29
CA GLY A 5 -7.75 -0.92 9.53
C GLY A 5 -6.37 -0.27 9.43
N PHE A 6 -6.08 0.50 8.37
CA PHE A 6 -4.80 1.20 8.21
C PHE A 6 -4.96 2.70 8.42
N VAL A 7 -4.13 3.27 9.31
CA VAL A 7 -4.00 4.71 9.49
C VAL A 7 -2.74 5.17 8.78
N ILE A 8 -2.91 6.08 7.81
CA ILE A 8 -1.79 6.68 7.08
C ILE A 8 -1.70 8.15 7.52
N TYR A 9 -0.54 8.54 8.03
CA TYR A 9 -0.25 9.93 8.35
C TYR A 9 0.43 10.59 7.14
N PRO A 10 -0.06 11.75 6.66
CA PRO A 10 0.64 12.50 5.64
C PRO A 10 1.98 12.98 6.20
N GLY A 11 3.07 12.81 5.43
CA GLY A 11 4.39 13.27 5.83
C GLY A 11 5.08 13.95 4.66
N LYS A 12 5.56 15.18 4.85
CA LYS A 12 6.45 15.84 3.88
C LYS A 12 7.89 15.65 4.34
N VAL A 13 8.67 14.92 3.54
CA VAL A 13 10.15 14.83 3.70
C VAL A 13 10.86 15.69 2.66
N SER A 14 10.19 15.92 1.53
CA SER A 14 10.69 16.66 0.37
C SER A 14 9.52 17.38 -0.32
N SER A 15 9.78 17.99 -1.49
CA SER A 15 8.77 18.61 -2.35
C SER A 15 7.85 17.61 -3.06
N ALA A 16 8.14 16.31 -2.98
CA ALA A 16 7.28 15.27 -3.56
C ALA A 16 6.19 14.86 -2.57
N ASP A 17 4.97 14.63 -3.09
CA ASP A 17 3.90 14.03 -2.31
C ASP A 17 4.25 12.57 -2.00
N CYS A 18 4.50 12.28 -0.73
CA CYS A 18 4.86 10.95 -0.27
C CYS A 18 4.17 10.59 1.05
N PHE A 19 4.13 9.29 1.32
CA PHE A 19 3.69 8.74 2.60
C PHE A 19 4.86 8.00 3.25
N ARG A 20 4.94 8.06 4.57
CA ARG A 20 5.89 7.25 5.35
C ARG A 20 5.15 6.05 5.94
N ILE A 21 5.75 4.88 5.83
CA ILE A 21 5.28 3.65 6.48
C ILE A 21 6.34 3.30 7.53
N GLY A 22 5.96 3.36 8.80
CA GLY A 22 6.80 2.93 9.91
C GLY A 22 6.51 1.47 10.25
N ASN A 23 7.55 0.72 10.62
CA ASN A 23 7.44 -0.66 11.10
C ASN A 23 7.92 -0.73 12.56
N ILE A 24 7.00 -0.76 13.53
CA ILE A 24 7.30 -0.69 14.97
C ILE A 24 6.38 -1.65 15.73
N GLY A 25 6.94 -2.46 16.63
CA GLY A 25 6.20 -3.37 17.49
C GLY A 25 5.86 -4.70 16.82
N GLU A 26 4.70 -5.24 17.15
CA GLU A 26 4.18 -6.55 16.68
C GLU A 26 3.66 -6.45 15.25
N VAL A 27 4.56 -6.37 14.28
CA VAL A 27 4.24 -6.33 12.85
C VAL A 27 4.87 -7.52 12.16
N TYR A 28 4.04 -8.31 11.50
CA TYR A 28 4.42 -9.57 10.88
C TYR A 28 4.34 -9.47 9.34
N PRO A 29 4.97 -10.40 8.61
CA PRO A 29 4.90 -10.41 7.15
C PRO A 29 3.45 -10.35 6.60
N ALA A 30 2.52 -11.07 7.23
CA ALA A 30 1.11 -11.07 6.85
C ALA A 30 0.43 -9.68 6.97
N ASP A 31 0.86 -8.84 7.93
CA ASP A 31 0.36 -7.48 8.06
C ASP A 31 0.82 -6.60 6.90
N ILE A 32 2.09 -6.79 6.48
CA ILE A 32 2.66 -6.08 5.33
C ILE A 32 1.97 -6.52 4.04
N GLU A 33 1.72 -7.81 3.85
CA GLU A 33 0.95 -8.31 2.69
C GLU A 33 -0.44 -7.69 2.64
N ARG A 34 -1.15 -7.64 3.78
CA ARG A 34 -2.47 -7.01 3.88
C ARG A 34 -2.42 -5.51 3.58
N LEU A 35 -1.36 -4.82 4.00
CA LEU A 35 -1.12 -3.41 3.69
C LEU A 35 -0.91 -3.21 2.18
N LEU A 36 -0.11 -4.05 1.53
CA LEU A 36 0.15 -3.96 0.09
C LEU A 36 -1.13 -4.18 -0.73
N VAL A 37 -1.99 -5.13 -0.34
CA VAL A 37 -3.30 -5.34 -0.96
C VAL A 37 -4.18 -4.09 -0.81
N ALA A 38 -4.22 -3.49 0.39
CA ALA A 38 -4.96 -2.26 0.64
C ALA A 38 -4.44 -1.07 -0.18
N ILE A 39 -3.13 -0.92 -0.33
CA ILE A 39 -2.48 0.09 -1.19
C ILE A 39 -2.90 -0.10 -2.63
N ARG A 40 -2.76 -1.31 -3.18
CA ARG A 40 -3.18 -1.62 -4.55
C ARG A 40 -4.65 -1.27 -4.80
N GLY A 41 -5.54 -1.64 -3.87
CA GLY A 41 -6.97 -1.32 -3.99
C GLY A 41 -7.30 0.17 -3.90
N ALA A 42 -6.44 0.99 -3.27
CA ALA A 42 -6.60 2.44 -3.20
C ALA A 42 -6.05 3.17 -4.44
N MET A 43 -5.17 2.53 -5.21
CA MET A 43 -4.59 3.07 -6.45
C MET A 43 -5.58 3.00 -7.61
N TYR A 44 -6.71 3.72 -7.52
CA TYR A 44 -7.77 3.72 -8.55
C TYR A 44 -7.31 4.19 -9.93
N TRP A 45 -6.16 4.86 -9.99
CA TRP A 45 -5.55 5.38 -11.21
C TRP A 45 -4.60 4.37 -11.89
N GLN A 46 -4.25 3.27 -11.23
CA GLN A 46 -3.66 2.15 -11.94
C GLN A 46 -4.78 1.36 -12.59
N THR A 47 -4.81 1.36 -13.92
CA THR A 47 -5.47 0.29 -14.66
C THR A 47 -4.90 -1.02 -14.14
N GLN A 48 -5.77 -1.97 -13.79
CA GLN A 48 -5.32 -3.34 -13.58
C GLN A 48 -4.67 -3.77 -14.89
N ASP A 49 -3.34 -3.80 -14.94
CA ASP A 49 -2.66 -4.60 -15.93
C ASP A 49 -3.10 -6.02 -15.60
N ILE A 50 -4.14 -6.48 -16.31
CA ILE A 50 -4.53 -7.88 -16.33
C ILE A 50 -3.26 -8.61 -16.72
N ASP A 51 -2.73 -9.37 -15.76
CA ASP A 51 -1.45 -10.05 -15.87
C ASP A 51 -1.42 -10.92 -17.13
N THR A 52 -0.79 -10.42 -18.19
CA THR A 52 -0.55 -11.15 -19.43
C THR A 52 0.60 -12.16 -19.29
N ALA A 53 0.98 -12.56 -18.07
CA ALA A 53 2.10 -13.48 -17.83
C ALA A 53 1.70 -14.85 -17.23
N VAL A 54 0.41 -15.23 -17.22
CA VAL A 54 -0.02 -16.60 -16.84
C VAL A 54 -0.19 -17.53 -18.06
N LEU A 55 0.17 -17.10 -19.27
CA LEU A 55 0.21 -17.95 -20.46
C LEU A 55 1.51 -17.75 -21.26
N ALA A 56 2.63 -18.23 -20.73
CA ALA A 56 3.84 -18.58 -21.49
C ALA A 56 4.61 -19.70 -20.77
#